data_AF-X5Q306-F1
#
_entry.id   AF-X5Q306-F1
#
_cell.length_a   1.000
_cell.length_b   1.000
_cell.length_c   1.000
_cell.angle_alpha   90.00
_cell.angle_beta   90.00
_cell.angle_gamma   90.00
#
_symmetry.space_group_name_H-M   'P 1'
#
loop_
_entity.id
_entity.type
_entity.pdbx_description
1 polymer ?
#
loop_
_entity_poly.entity_id
_entity_poly.type
_entity_poly.pdbx_seq_one_letter_code
_entity_poly.pdbx_strand_id
1 'polypeptide(L)'
;MIGSNSMLFCVRLSDGYFFPAPKSQFVQGGDVKEMVDQCRYICDDAGVDLYTLSDPSLETEEMVALDTRTSYKDLPTAFKYRNDANFRACDLKRYHRRVAELRARTVTPANMANAIIPLPSAKPDLGTVAQLLQPGADAAEARGAAQRQSVEPLAGSRPVRVVGPAFFPAE
;
A
#
# COMPACT_ATOMS: atom_id res chain seq x y z
N MET A 1 -12.48 -7.48 -19.32
CA MET A 1 -11.09 -7.88 -19.02
C MET A 1 -10.45 -6.72 -18.30
N ILE A 2 -9.82 -6.98 -17.17
CA ILE A 2 -9.18 -5.96 -16.32
C ILE A 2 -7.74 -5.82 -16.82
N GLY A 3 -7.35 -4.61 -17.25
CA GLY A 3 -6.05 -4.35 -17.87
C GLY A 3 -4.92 -4.40 -16.84
N SER A 4 -3.67 -4.60 -17.30
CA SER A 4 -2.49 -4.69 -16.43
C SER A 4 -2.20 -3.44 -15.60
N ASN A 5 -2.87 -2.31 -15.87
CA ASN A 5 -2.74 -1.04 -15.15
C ASN A 5 -4.10 -0.44 -14.72
N SER A 6 -5.18 -1.22 -14.72
CA SER A 6 -6.49 -0.68 -14.35
C SER A 6 -6.69 -0.59 -12.84
N MET A 7 -7.35 0.47 -12.39
CA MET A 7 -7.72 0.68 -10.99
C MET A 7 -9.20 0.37 -10.77
N LEU A 8 -9.52 -0.24 -9.63
CA LEU A 8 -10.89 -0.50 -9.23
C LEU A 8 -11.41 0.48 -8.18
N PHE A 9 -12.69 0.81 -8.31
CA PHE A 9 -13.42 1.72 -7.44
C PHE A 9 -14.72 1.07 -6.98
N CYS A 10 -14.98 1.12 -5.68
CA CYS A 10 -16.30 0.81 -5.13
C CYS A 10 -17.18 2.04 -5.34
N VAL A 11 -18.39 1.86 -5.89
CA VAL A 11 -19.36 2.93 -6.11
C VAL A 11 -20.68 2.58 -5.44
N ARG A 12 -21.16 3.45 -4.56
CA ARG A 12 -22.47 3.32 -3.93
C ARG A 12 -23.54 3.87 -4.88
N LEU A 13 -24.50 3.03 -5.24
CA LEU A 13 -25.52 3.33 -6.24
C LEU A 13 -26.57 4.34 -5.74
N SER A 14 -26.74 4.51 -4.42
CA SER A 14 -27.74 5.42 -3.86
C SER A 14 -27.39 6.90 -4.03
N ASP A 15 -26.11 7.26 -3.94
CA ASP A 15 -25.64 8.65 -3.97
C ASP A 15 -24.42 8.91 -4.87
N GLY A 16 -23.96 7.87 -5.58
CA GLY A 16 -22.80 7.94 -6.46
C GLY A 16 -21.48 8.12 -5.70
N TYR A 17 -21.44 7.92 -4.39
CA TYR A 17 -20.17 8.02 -3.66
C TYR A 17 -19.21 6.91 -4.10
N PHE A 18 -17.94 7.26 -4.32
CA PHE A 18 -16.93 6.29 -4.74
C PHE A 18 -15.62 6.44 -3.98
N PHE A 19 -14.89 5.31 -3.88
CA PHE A 19 -13.56 5.24 -3.28
C PHE A 19 -12.75 4.09 -3.89
N PRO A 20 -11.41 4.11 -3.82
CA PRO A 20 -10.57 3.02 -4.32
C PRO A 20 -10.90 1.71 -3.62
N ALA A 21 -11.16 0.65 -4.39
CA ALA A 21 -11.48 -0.65 -3.84
C ALA A 21 -10.30 -1.23 -3.02
N PRO A 22 -10.56 -2.08 -2.02
CA PRO A 22 -9.48 -2.82 -1.37
C PRO A 22 -8.70 -3.63 -2.41
N LYS A 23 -7.36 -3.55 -2.37
CA LYS A 23 -6.48 -4.17 -3.39
C LYS A 23 -6.73 -3.65 -4.82
N SER A 24 -7.22 -2.42 -4.99
CA SER A 24 -7.57 -1.82 -6.29
C SER A 24 -6.49 -1.86 -7.37
N GLN A 25 -5.22 -1.92 -6.98
CA GLN A 25 -4.05 -1.97 -7.86
C GLN A 25 -3.53 -3.39 -8.16
N PHE A 26 -4.05 -4.42 -7.48
CA PHE A 26 -3.54 -5.80 -7.54
C PHE A 26 -4.54 -6.77 -8.14
N VAL A 27 -5.23 -6.34 -9.20
CA VAL A 27 -6.37 -7.07 -9.74
C VAL A 27 -5.92 -8.20 -10.66
N GLN A 28 -5.35 -9.24 -10.08
CA GLN A 28 -5.12 -10.50 -10.80
C GLN A 28 -6.41 -11.32 -10.81
N GLY A 29 -7.26 -11.06 -11.81
CA GLY A 29 -8.21 -11.98 -12.46
C GLY A 29 -9.29 -12.75 -11.66
N GLY A 30 -9.23 -12.85 -10.32
CA GLY A 30 -10.04 -13.83 -9.59
C GLY A 30 -11.02 -13.28 -8.54
N ASP A 31 -10.84 -12.05 -8.06
CA ASP A 31 -11.42 -11.65 -6.76
C ASP A 31 -12.51 -10.57 -6.83
N VAL A 32 -13.12 -10.35 -8.01
CA VAL A 32 -14.13 -9.30 -8.21
C VAL A 32 -15.31 -9.44 -7.26
N LYS A 33 -15.80 -10.68 -7.06
CA LYS A 33 -16.92 -10.94 -6.15
C LYS A 33 -16.55 -10.67 -4.70
N GLU A 34 -15.37 -11.11 -4.25
CA GLU A 34 -14.87 -10.82 -2.90
C GLU A 34 -14.72 -9.30 -2.69
N MET A 35 -14.19 -8.58 -3.69
CA MET A 35 -14.07 -7.12 -3.63
C MET A 35 -15.43 -6.43 -3.51
N VAL A 36 -16.44 -6.84 -4.29
CA VAL A 36 -17.79 -6.30 -4.15
C VAL A 36 -18.32 -6.51 -2.73
N ASP A 37 -18.15 -7.70 -2.16
CA ASP A 37 -18.61 -8.00 -0.80
C ASP A 37 -17.84 -7.19 0.26
N GLN A 38 -16.55 -6.93 0.05
CA GLN A 38 -15.77 -6.01 0.88
C GLN A 38 -16.28 -4.58 0.76
N CYS A 39 -16.56 -4.09 -0.44
CA CYS A 39 -17.13 -2.77 -0.67
C CYS A 39 -18.47 -2.62 0.09
N ARG A 40 -19.34 -3.63 0.01
CA ARG A 40 -20.62 -3.68 0.72
C ARG A 40 -20.44 -3.62 2.23
N TYR A 41 -19.49 -4.39 2.77
CA TYR A 41 -19.17 -4.37 4.20
C TYR A 41 -18.62 -3.01 4.66
N ILE A 42 -17.80 -2.35 3.85
CA ILE A 42 -17.23 -1.02 4.14
C ILE A 42 -18.32 0.06 4.20
N CYS A 43 -19.30 0.00 3.30
CA CYS A 43 -20.39 0.95 3.22
C CYS A 43 -21.60 0.60 4.10
N ASP A 44 -21.65 -0.62 4.65
CA ASP A 44 -22.83 -1.17 5.34
C ASP A 44 -24.09 -1.10 4.45
N ASP A 45 -23.90 -1.32 3.14
CA ASP A 45 -24.90 -1.14 2.11
C ASP A 45 -24.72 -2.21 1.02
N ALA A 46 -25.81 -2.87 0.62
CA ALA A 46 -25.80 -3.88 -0.43
C ALA A 46 -25.78 -3.28 -1.85
N GLY A 47 -26.29 -2.06 -2.00
CA GLY A 47 -26.35 -1.26 -3.21
C GLY A 47 -25.01 -0.61 -3.57
N VAL A 48 -23.96 -1.42 -3.58
CA VAL A 48 -22.62 -1.03 -4.00
C VAL A 48 -22.20 -1.92 -5.16
N ASP A 49 -21.62 -1.30 -6.18
CA ASP A 49 -21.11 -1.96 -7.37
C ASP A 49 -19.65 -1.59 -7.62
N LEU A 50 -18.97 -2.36 -8.48
CA LEU A 50 -17.55 -2.23 -8.75
C LEU A 50 -17.31 -1.65 -10.14
N TYR A 51 -16.55 -0.57 -10.18
CA TYR A 51 -16.17 0.14 -11.39
C TYR A 51 -14.69 -0.01 -11.64
N THR A 52 -14.31 0.00 -12.90
CA THR A 52 -12.91 -0.07 -13.35
C THR A 52 -12.56 1.17 -14.14
N LEU A 53 -11.37 1.69 -13.86
CA LEU A 53 -10.72 2.71 -14.66
C LEU A 53 -9.56 2.05 -15.40
N SER A 54 -9.68 1.92 -16.71
CA SER A 54 -8.71 1.18 -17.54
C SER A 54 -7.35 1.87 -17.63
N ASP A 55 -7.36 3.20 -17.55
CA ASP A 55 -6.17 4.04 -17.64
C ASP A 55 -6.11 4.98 -16.42
N PRO A 56 -5.11 4.86 -15.54
CA PRO A 56 -4.99 5.68 -14.35
C PRO A 56 -4.64 7.14 -14.65
N SER A 57 -4.31 7.49 -15.90
CA SER A 57 -4.12 8.88 -16.33
C SER A 57 -5.45 9.61 -16.59
N LEU A 58 -6.55 8.86 -16.73
CA LEU A 58 -7.88 9.43 -16.88
C LEU A 58 -8.46 9.85 -15.53
N GLU A 59 -9.43 10.75 -15.59
CA GLU A 59 -10.20 11.14 -14.42
C GLU A 59 -11.05 9.98 -13.90
N THR A 60 -11.20 9.89 -12.58
CA THR A 60 -12.03 8.86 -11.92
C THR A 60 -13.48 8.84 -12.40
N GLU A 61 -13.95 9.93 -12.99
CA GLU A 61 -15.27 10.07 -13.58
C GLU A 61 -15.48 9.22 -14.84
N GLU A 62 -14.40 8.85 -15.52
CA GLU A 62 -14.40 8.02 -16.74
C GLU A 62 -14.42 6.51 -16.44
N MET A 63 -14.63 6.14 -15.18
CA MET A 63 -14.73 4.73 -14.80
C MET A 63 -16.01 4.09 -15.33
N VAL A 64 -15.93 2.78 -15.61
CA VAL A 64 -17.04 1.99 -16.15
C VAL A 64 -17.40 0.84 -15.22
N ALA A 65 -18.69 0.55 -15.07
CA ALA A 65 -19.15 -0.57 -14.26
C ALA A 65 -18.64 -1.89 -14.83
N LEU A 66 -18.19 -2.80 -13.97
CA LEU A 66 -17.66 -4.09 -14.45
C LEU A 66 -18.74 -5.01 -15.01
N ASP A 67 -19.94 -4.98 -14.42
CA ASP A 67 -21.05 -5.86 -14.80
C ASP A 67 -21.77 -5.35 -16.05
N THR A 68 -22.26 -4.11 -15.99
CA THR A 68 -23.09 -3.51 -17.05
C THR A 68 -22.29 -2.78 -18.13
N ARG A 69 -21.01 -2.49 -17.90
CA ARG A 69 -20.16 -1.63 -18.76
C ARG A 69 -20.72 -0.22 -19.00
N THR A 70 -21.60 0.24 -18.11
CA THR A 70 -22.14 1.59 -18.14
C THR A 70 -21.13 2.57 -17.55
N SER A 71 -21.04 3.78 -18.11
CA SER A 71 -20.18 4.83 -17.56
C SER A 71 -20.71 5.27 -16.20
N TYR A 72 -19.81 5.63 -15.29
CA TYR A 72 -20.21 6.23 -14.02
C TYR A 72 -21.00 7.54 -14.23
N LYS A 73 -20.71 8.30 -15.28
CA LYS A 73 -21.46 9.53 -15.62
C LYS A 73 -22.92 9.27 -15.99
N ASP A 74 -23.24 8.07 -16.47
CA ASP A 74 -24.60 7.68 -16.83
C ASP A 74 -25.43 7.22 -15.63
N LEU A 75 -24.80 7.06 -14.45
CA LEU A 75 -25.49 6.70 -13.23
C LEU A 75 -26.39 7.88 -12.78
N PRO A 76 -27.71 7.69 -12.57
CA PRO A 76 -28.61 8.79 -12.19
C PRO A 76 -28.28 9.46 -10.85
N THR A 77 -27.47 8.81 -10.04
CA THR A 77 -27.00 9.27 -8.73
C THR A 77 -25.55 9.73 -8.74
N ALA A 78 -24.88 9.74 -9.90
CA ALA A 78 -23.51 10.20 -10.04
C ALA A 78 -23.32 11.57 -9.39
N PHE A 79 -22.25 11.68 -8.60
CA PHE A 79 -21.83 12.92 -7.91
C PHE A 79 -22.82 13.51 -6.90
N LYS A 80 -23.98 12.88 -6.62
CA LYS A 80 -24.96 13.43 -5.68
C LYS A 80 -24.37 13.68 -4.31
N TYR A 81 -23.50 12.77 -3.85
CA TYR A 81 -22.79 12.88 -2.58
C TYR A 81 -22.01 14.20 -2.41
N ARG A 82 -21.59 14.86 -3.49
CA ARG A 82 -20.83 16.13 -3.42
C ARG A 82 -21.68 17.32 -2.95
N ASN A 83 -22.99 17.26 -3.19
CA ASN A 83 -23.94 18.34 -2.90
C ASN A 83 -24.93 18.00 -1.77
N ASP A 84 -24.81 16.80 -1.17
CA ASP A 84 -25.70 16.35 -0.11
C ASP A 84 -25.18 16.78 1.26
N ALA A 85 -25.98 17.58 1.97
CA ALA A 85 -25.67 18.03 3.33
C ALA A 85 -25.67 16.89 4.36
N ASN A 86 -26.37 15.80 4.10
CA ASN A 86 -26.45 14.61 4.96
C ASN A 86 -25.53 13.48 4.48
N PHE A 87 -24.56 13.80 3.62
CA PHE A 87 -23.63 12.81 3.08
C PHE A 87 -22.88 12.07 4.20
N ARG A 88 -22.91 10.73 4.13
CA ARG A 88 -22.13 9.84 4.99
C ARG A 88 -21.20 8.99 4.15
N ALA A 89 -19.90 9.25 4.26
CA ALA A 89 -18.86 8.43 3.65
C ALA A 89 -18.83 7.01 4.24
N CYS A 90 -18.39 6.04 3.44
CA CYS A 90 -18.19 4.68 3.91
C CYS A 90 -17.02 4.57 4.92
N ASP A 91 -17.10 3.65 5.87
CA ASP A 91 -16.17 3.58 7.01
C ASP A 91 -14.95 2.69 6.71
N LEU A 92 -14.04 3.22 5.89
CA LEU A 92 -12.75 2.59 5.58
C LEU A 92 -11.90 2.34 6.84
N LYS A 93 -12.00 3.23 7.84
CA LYS A 93 -11.22 3.12 9.09
C LYS A 93 -11.63 1.89 9.87
N ARG A 94 -12.94 1.62 9.99
CA ARG A 94 -13.46 0.40 10.62
C ARG A 94 -12.95 -0.84 9.91
N TYR A 95 -12.97 -0.85 8.58
CA TYR A 95 -12.46 -1.97 7.79
C TYR A 95 -10.97 -2.22 8.05
N HIS A 96 -10.12 -1.19 7.92
CA HIS A 96 -8.68 -1.34 8.16
C HIS A 96 -8.34 -1.77 9.58
N ARG A 97 -9.05 -1.23 10.59
CA ARG A 97 -8.89 -1.67 11.98
C ARG A 97 -9.22 -3.15 12.14
N ARG A 98 -10.30 -3.63 11.51
CA ARG A 98 -10.68 -5.04 11.57
C ARG A 98 -9.66 -5.95 10.88
N VAL A 99 -9.19 -5.55 9.70
CA VAL A 99 -8.14 -6.28 8.98
C VAL A 99 -6.84 -6.33 9.80
N ALA A 100 -6.46 -5.22 10.43
CA ALA A 100 -5.29 -5.17 11.31
C ALA A 100 -5.45 -6.08 12.54
N GLU A 101 -6.63 -6.12 13.17
CA GLU A 101 -6.92 -7.01 14.29
C GLU A 101 -6.80 -8.49 13.89
N LEU A 102 -7.38 -8.87 12.75
CA LEU A 102 -7.30 -10.24 12.22
C LEU A 102 -5.86 -10.63 11.89
N ARG A 103 -5.09 -9.71 11.29
CA ARG A 103 -3.66 -9.92 11.00
C ARG A 103 -2.83 -10.01 12.28
N ALA A 104 -3.15 -9.23 13.31
CA ALA A 104 -2.47 -9.33 14.59
C ALA A 104 -2.68 -10.73 15.20
N ARG A 105 -3.90 -11.27 15.16
CA ARG A 105 -4.21 -12.62 15.64
C ARG A 105 -3.47 -13.73 14.89
N THR A 106 -3.14 -13.55 13.62
CA THR A 106 -2.37 -14.54 12.84
C THR A 106 -0.87 -14.42 13.05
N VAL A 107 -0.35 -13.22 13.37
CA VAL A 107 1.09 -12.97 13.53
C VAL A 107 1.55 -13.13 14.99
N THR A 108 0.70 -12.86 15.98
CA THR A 108 1.02 -13.18 17.38
C THR A 108 0.68 -14.65 17.65
N PRO A 109 1.67 -15.51 17.96
CA PRO A 109 1.41 -16.87 18.36
C PRO A 109 0.50 -16.86 19.59
N ALA A 110 -0.71 -17.42 19.49
CA ALA A 110 -1.55 -17.63 20.66
C ALA A 110 -0.91 -18.61 21.66
N ASN A 111 -0.01 -19.47 21.17
CA ASN A 111 0.80 -20.37 21.95
C ASN A 111 2.26 -19.91 21.93
N MET A 112 2.69 -19.29 23.03
CA MET A 112 4.07 -18.81 23.23
C MET A 112 4.97 -19.86 23.90
N ALA A 113 4.52 -21.11 24.10
CA ALA A 113 5.27 -22.10 24.86
C ALA A 113 6.65 -22.43 24.25
N ASN A 114 6.82 -22.22 22.94
CA ASN A 114 8.07 -22.47 22.22
C ASN A 114 8.60 -21.22 21.48
N ALA A 115 8.14 -20.02 21.85
CA ALA A 115 8.61 -18.79 21.21
C ALA A 115 10.02 -18.43 21.72
N ILE A 116 11.04 -18.65 20.90
CA ILE A 116 12.39 -18.14 21.17
C ILE A 116 12.39 -16.65 20.83
N ILE A 117 12.23 -15.80 21.84
CA ILE A 117 12.35 -14.35 21.69
C ILE A 117 13.84 -14.01 21.76
N PRO A 118 14.50 -13.60 20.66
CA PRO A 118 15.88 -13.16 20.73
C PRO A 118 15.93 -11.89 21.57
N LEU A 119 16.58 -11.99 22.73
CA LEU A 119 16.86 -10.82 23.55
C LEU A 119 17.83 -9.91 22.78
N PRO A 120 17.60 -8.59 22.73
CA PRO A 120 18.55 -7.67 22.12
C PRO A 120 19.89 -7.81 22.87
N SER A 121 20.92 -8.28 22.16
CA SER A 121 22.28 -8.33 22.68
C SER A 121 22.85 -6.91 22.78
N ALA A 122 23.90 -6.73 23.60
CA ALA A 122 24.62 -5.47 23.68
C ALA A 122 25.04 -5.01 22.27
N LYS A 123 25.01 -3.68 22.05
CA LYS A 123 25.48 -3.05 20.80
C LYS A 123 26.89 -3.60 20.48
N PRO A 124 27.12 -4.16 19.29
CA PRO A 124 28.44 -4.62 18.90
C PRO A 124 29.44 -3.46 19.01
N ASP A 125 30.63 -3.75 19.55
CA ASP A 125 31.70 -2.77 19.61
C ASP A 125 32.13 -2.38 18.18
N LEU A 126 31.97 -1.11 17.84
CA LEU A 126 32.31 -0.60 16.52
C LEU A 126 33.83 -0.48 16.32
N GLY A 127 34.64 -0.66 17.38
CA GLY A 127 36.10 -0.70 17.29
C GLY A 127 36.65 -1.92 16.56
N THR A 128 35.93 -3.06 16.58
CA THR A 128 36.36 -4.30 15.92
C THR A 128 36.02 -4.32 14.42
N VAL A 129 34.97 -3.62 13.97
CA VAL A 129 34.67 -3.48 12.54
C VAL A 129 35.67 -2.58 11.80
N ALA A 130 36.33 -1.65 12.50
CA ALA A 130 37.44 -0.89 11.94
C ALA A 130 38.67 -1.76 11.66
N GLN A 131 38.83 -2.89 12.36
CA GLN A 131 39.95 -3.83 12.19
C GLN A 131 39.70 -4.82 11.06
N LEU A 132 38.44 -5.08 10.68
CA LEU A 132 38.07 -5.92 9.53
C LEU A 132 38.31 -5.23 8.17
N LEU A 133 38.69 -3.95 8.17
CA LEU A 133 39.14 -3.23 6.97
C LEU A 133 40.64 -3.40 6.69
N GLN A 134 41.36 -4.23 7.46
CA GLN A 134 42.72 -4.62 7.09
C GLN A 134 42.68 -5.67 5.96
N PRO A 135 43.43 -5.47 4.86
CA PRO A 135 43.43 -6.39 3.75
C PRO A 135 44.23 -7.64 4.11
N GLY A 136 43.53 -8.68 4.58
CA GLY A 136 44.11 -10.02 4.72
C GLY A 136 43.63 -10.77 5.95
N ALA A 137 42.42 -11.33 5.89
CA ALA A 137 42.10 -12.57 6.62
C ALA A 137 40.86 -13.20 6.00
N ASP A 138 41.06 -14.35 5.38
CA ASP A 138 40.02 -15.24 4.87
C ASP A 138 39.17 -15.75 6.04
N ALA A 139 37.90 -15.35 6.13
CA ALA A 139 36.92 -15.99 7.00
C ALA A 139 35.50 -15.86 6.43
N ALA A 140 34.88 -17.03 6.27
CA ALA A 140 33.62 -17.32 5.59
C ALA A 140 32.45 -16.36 5.88
N GLU A 141 31.79 -15.91 4.81
CA GLU A 141 30.55 -15.12 4.83
C GLU A 141 29.41 -15.85 5.57
N ALA A 142 29.02 -15.32 6.72
CA ALA A 142 27.68 -15.51 7.26
C ALA A 142 26.72 -14.57 6.52
N ARG A 143 25.88 -15.12 5.64
CA ARG A 143 24.80 -14.39 4.97
C ARG A 143 23.76 -13.93 5.99
N GLY A 144 23.63 -12.62 6.19
CA GLY A 144 22.58 -12.04 7.02
C GLY A 144 22.40 -10.52 6.84
N ALA A 145 21.26 -10.18 6.23
CA ALA A 145 20.52 -8.91 6.29
C ALA A 145 21.18 -7.59 5.84
N ALA A 146 20.63 -7.05 4.73
CA ALA A 146 20.69 -5.67 4.26
C ALA A 146 22.08 -5.11 3.95
N GLN A 147 22.64 -5.51 2.81
CA GLN A 147 23.63 -4.68 2.11
C GLN A 147 22.94 -3.37 1.70
N ARG A 148 23.12 -2.32 2.51
CA ARG A 148 23.15 -0.97 1.96
C ARG A 148 24.32 -0.98 0.99
N GLN A 149 24.04 -1.18 -0.30
CA GLN A 149 25.03 -0.97 -1.33
C GLN A 149 25.45 0.48 -1.21
N SER A 150 26.62 0.70 -0.60
CA SER A 150 27.36 1.93 -0.72
C SER A 150 27.49 2.17 -2.21
N VAL A 151 26.77 3.16 -2.74
CA VAL A 151 26.89 3.55 -4.13
C VAL A 151 28.31 4.07 -4.26
N GLU A 152 29.21 3.26 -4.80
CA GLU A 152 30.51 3.76 -5.25
C GLU A 152 30.23 4.94 -6.18
N PRO A 153 30.89 6.10 -5.98
CA PRO A 153 30.81 7.17 -6.93
C PRO A 153 31.43 6.64 -8.23
N LEU A 154 30.59 6.46 -9.26
CA LEU A 154 31.09 6.17 -10.60
C LEU A 154 32.13 7.25 -10.96
N ALA A 155 33.32 6.81 -11.35
CA ALA A 155 34.36 7.67 -11.88
C ALA A 155 33.79 8.48 -13.06
N GLY A 156 33.49 9.75 -12.81
CA GLY A 156 32.75 10.62 -13.75
C GLY A 156 31.62 11.45 -13.12
N SER A 157 31.63 11.72 -11.81
CA SER A 157 30.60 12.53 -11.16
C SER A 157 30.51 13.94 -11.77
N ARG A 158 29.39 14.24 -12.44
CA ARG A 158 29.04 15.61 -12.85
C ARG A 158 28.77 16.45 -11.58
N PRO A 159 29.26 17.69 -11.47
CA PRO A 159 29.05 18.50 -10.27
C PRO A 159 27.55 18.83 -10.13
N VAL A 160 26.91 18.26 -9.11
CA VAL A 160 25.54 18.59 -8.72
C VAL A 160 25.61 19.83 -7.83
N ARG A 161 25.04 20.95 -8.28
CA ARG A 161 25.01 22.18 -7.50
C ARG A 161 23.87 22.09 -6.48
N VAL A 162 24.23 21.87 -5.21
CA VAL A 162 23.27 21.90 -4.10
C VAL A 162 22.87 23.36 -3.85
N VAL A 163 21.59 23.65 -4.03
CA VAL A 163 21.00 24.98 -3.73
C VAL A 163 20.03 24.82 -2.56
N GLY A 164 20.45 25.27 -1.37
CA GLY A 164 19.64 25.25 -0.17
C GLY A 164 20.49 25.26 1.11
N PRO A 165 19.94 25.72 2.25
CA PRO A 165 20.67 25.72 3.51
C PRO A 165 20.98 24.29 3.96
N ALA A 166 22.18 24.09 4.52
CA ALA A 166 22.56 22.82 5.10
C ALA A 166 21.89 22.67 6.48
N PHE A 167 21.06 21.64 6.64
CA PHE A 167 20.33 21.37 7.89
C PHE A 167 21.07 20.45 8.86
N PHE A 168 22.27 19.99 8.49
CA PHE A 168 23.07 19.11 9.33
C PHE A 168 24.15 19.91 10.06
N PRO A 169 24.33 19.72 11.39
CA PRO A 169 25.42 20.32 12.12
C PRO A 169 26.76 19.77 11.62
N ALA A 170 27.74 20.66 11.46
CA ALA A 170 29.11 20.25 11.23
C ALA A 170 29.68 19.67 12.55
N GLU A 171 30.36 18.52 12.45
CA GLU A 171 31.11 17.92 13.56
C GLU A 171 32.18 18.87 14.13
#